data_AF-A0A7Y4DQF8-F1
#
_entry.id   AF-A0A7Y4DQF8-F1
#
_cell.length_a   1.000
_cell.length_b   1.000
_cell.length_c   1.000
_cell.angle_alpha   90.00
_cell.angle_beta   90.00
_cell.angle_gamma   90.00
#
_symmetry.space_group_name_H-M   'P 1'
#
loop_
_entity.id
_entity.type
_entity.pdbx_description
1 polymer ?
#
loop_
_entity_poly.entity_id
_entity_poly.type
_entity_poly.pdbx_seq_one_letter_code
_entity_poly.pdbx_strand_id
1 'polypeptide(L)'
;MMPFIAVFSALILFASVWSIPDSHKLEDHSYQHSMIDLLSEDNVLRSDGFTKIRDNKVLHIVSIQDDKIPNPIVLRFQGNAGYSTSFNFAIAGTIDLLSVQKINEAMNDNLLSPYLLLNNDPLTLNIDILSANEAFAIIRSCNTGRTQLLAKR
;
A
#
# COMPACT_ATOMS: atom_id res chain seq x y z
N MET A 1 36.55 -19.07 40.35
CA MET A 1 35.15 -19.29 39.91
C MET A 1 34.59 -17.93 39.48
N MET A 2 34.76 -17.51 38.23
CA MET A 2 34.32 -16.18 37.77
C MET A 2 34.11 -16.07 36.23
N PRO A 3 34.91 -16.70 35.34
CA PRO A 3 34.72 -16.50 33.89
C PRO A 3 33.54 -17.31 33.32
N PHE A 4 33.30 -18.52 33.83
CA PHE A 4 32.21 -19.37 33.35
C PHE A 4 30.83 -18.79 33.63
N ILE A 5 30.67 -18.08 34.75
CA ILE A 5 29.41 -17.42 35.10
C ILE A 5 29.13 -16.29 34.12
N ALA A 6 30.13 -15.45 33.83
CA ALA A 6 30.00 -14.34 32.88
C ALA A 6 29.64 -14.85 31.46
N VAL A 7 30.26 -15.94 31.01
CA VAL A 7 29.95 -16.56 29.71
C VAL A 7 28.52 -17.09 29.68
N PHE A 8 28.08 -17.78 30.73
CA PHE A 8 26.70 -18.27 30.83
C PHE A 8 25.68 -17.12 30.87
N SER A 9 25.96 -16.07 31.63
CA SER A 9 25.10 -14.88 31.72
C SER A 9 24.99 -14.17 30.36
N ALA A 10 26.10 -14.05 29.63
CA ALA A 10 26.12 -13.46 28.29
C ALA A 10 25.33 -14.31 27.27
N LEU A 11 25.45 -15.63 27.34
CA LEU A 11 24.68 -16.57 26.50
C LEU A 11 23.17 -16.49 26.77
N ILE A 12 22.78 -16.42 28.04
CA ILE A 12 21.38 -16.26 28.43
C ILE A 12 20.83 -14.90 27.94
N LEU A 13 21.60 -13.82 28.11
CA LEU A 13 21.21 -12.50 27.60
C LEU A 13 21.09 -12.51 26.07
N PHE A 14 22.05 -13.10 25.36
CA PHE A 14 22.00 -13.21 23.90
C PHE A 14 20.78 -14.01 23.42
N ALA A 15 20.53 -15.18 24.01
CA ALA A 15 19.35 -15.99 23.67
C ALA A 15 18.04 -15.26 24.00
N SER A 16 18.00 -14.50 25.10
CA SER A 16 16.81 -13.72 25.48
C SER A 16 16.52 -12.58 24.50
N VAL A 17 17.55 -11.84 24.06
CA VAL A 17 17.41 -10.77 23.06
C VAL A 17 17.06 -11.35 21.69
N TRP A 18 17.68 -12.47 21.31
CA TRP A 18 17.39 -13.17 20.05
C TRP A 18 15.96 -13.73 20.00
N SER A 19 15.40 -14.11 21.15
CA SER A 19 14.03 -14.62 21.26
C SER A 19 12.97 -13.51 21.32
N ILE A 20 13.35 -12.23 21.39
CA ILE A 20 12.40 -11.14 21.24
C ILE A 20 11.95 -11.14 19.78
N PRO A 21 10.67 -11.43 19.48
CA PRO A 21 10.19 -11.36 18.12
C PRO A 21 10.35 -9.91 17.67
N ASP A 22 11.09 -9.72 16.57
CA ASP A 22 11.34 -8.43 15.95
C ASP A 22 10.03 -7.93 15.34
N SER A 23 9.15 -7.43 16.20
CA SER A 23 7.85 -6.96 15.80
C SER A 23 8.00 -5.50 15.40
N HIS A 24 8.55 -5.27 14.21
CA HIS A 24 8.27 -4.05 13.45
C HIS A 24 6.76 -4.04 13.14
N LYS A 25 5.93 -3.81 14.17
CA LYS A 25 4.50 -3.59 14.01
C LYS A 25 4.36 -2.17 13.50
N LEU A 26 3.77 -2.05 12.32
CA LEU A 26 3.30 -0.74 11.87
C LEU A 26 2.29 -0.23 12.88
N GLU A 27 2.47 1.01 13.32
CA GLU A 27 1.51 1.67 14.19
C GLU A 27 0.11 1.69 13.55
N ASP A 28 -0.91 1.58 14.40
CA ASP A 28 -2.31 1.67 13.99
C ASP A 28 -2.60 3.05 13.44
N HIS A 29 -2.82 3.15 12.13
CA HIS A 29 -3.04 4.42 11.46
C HIS A 29 -4.18 4.35 10.46
N SER A 30 -4.82 5.51 10.25
CA SER A 30 -5.85 5.70 9.22
C SER A 30 -5.50 6.93 8.40
N TYR A 31 -5.51 6.77 7.09
CA TYR A 31 -5.10 7.78 6.13
C TYR A 31 -6.21 8.00 5.11
N GLN A 32 -6.47 9.25 4.79
CA GLN A 32 -7.27 9.62 3.65
C GLN A 32 -6.37 10.30 2.63
N HIS A 33 -6.54 10.00 1.36
CA HIS A 33 -5.80 10.64 0.29
C HIS A 33 -6.69 10.92 -0.91
N SER A 34 -6.23 11.87 -1.71
CA SER A 34 -6.71 12.11 -3.07
C SER A 34 -5.49 12.05 -3.98
N MET A 35 -5.67 11.45 -5.15
CA MET A 35 -4.62 11.27 -6.14
C MET A 35 -5.14 11.68 -7.51
N ILE A 36 -4.26 12.32 -8.28
CA ILE A 36 -4.50 12.71 -9.66
C ILE A 36 -3.38 12.09 -10.48
N ASP A 37 -3.75 11.13 -11.32
CA ASP A 37 -2.87 10.48 -12.27
C ASP A 37 -3.03 11.16 -13.63
N LEU A 38 -1.94 11.76 -14.10
CA LEU A 38 -1.84 12.34 -15.45
C LEU A 38 -1.32 11.25 -16.39
N LEU A 39 -2.21 10.70 -17.23
CA LEU A 39 -1.87 9.66 -18.19
C LEU A 39 -1.61 10.28 -19.57
N SER A 40 -1.00 9.50 -20.47
CA SER A 40 -0.81 9.90 -21.87
C SER A 40 -2.16 10.18 -22.56
N GLU A 41 -2.16 11.12 -23.50
CA GLU A 41 -3.33 11.48 -24.34
C GLU A 41 -4.50 12.12 -23.57
N ASP A 42 -4.22 13.12 -22.73
CA ASP A 42 -5.22 13.94 -22.02
C ASP A 42 -6.18 13.17 -21.10
N ASN A 43 -5.85 11.93 -20.73
CA ASN A 43 -6.66 11.17 -19.77
C ASN A 43 -6.21 11.50 -18.34
N VAL A 44 -7.09 12.13 -17.57
CA VAL A 44 -6.86 12.35 -16.14
C VAL A 44 -7.66 11.32 -15.36
N LEU A 45 -6.97 10.56 -14.51
CA LEU A 45 -7.59 9.66 -13.55
C LEU A 45 -7.57 10.33 -12.17
N ARG A 46 -8.73 10.46 -11.55
CA ARG A 46 -8.87 10.94 -10.18
C ARG A 46 -9.24 9.79 -9.29
N SER A 47 -8.57 9.69 -8.15
CA SER A 47 -8.92 8.72 -7.14
C SER A 47 -8.95 9.33 -5.75
N ASP A 48 -9.92 8.87 -4.96
CA ASP A 48 -10.07 9.24 -3.56
C ASP A 48 -10.07 7.96 -2.73
N GLY A 49 -9.24 7.93 -1.70
CA GLY A 49 -8.89 6.71 -1.01
C GLY A 49 -8.90 6.86 0.50
N PHE A 50 -9.28 5.79 1.17
CA PHE A 50 -9.14 5.61 2.61
C PHE A 50 -8.35 4.34 2.88
N THR A 51 -7.30 4.44 3.69
CA THR A 51 -6.43 3.31 4.08
C THR A 51 -6.41 3.18 5.58
N LYS A 52 -6.65 1.99 6.08
CA LYS A 52 -6.51 1.63 7.48
C LYS A 52 -5.44 0.55 7.62
N ILE A 53 -4.49 0.79 8.52
CA ILE A 53 -3.45 -0.16 8.89
C ILE A 53 -3.66 -0.52 10.35
N ARG A 54 -3.80 -1.82 10.64
CA ARG A 54 -3.90 -2.35 12.01
C ARG A 54 -3.25 -3.72 12.10
N ASP A 55 -2.34 -3.91 13.04
CA ASP A 55 -1.62 -5.18 13.22
C ASP A 55 -1.04 -5.72 11.89
N ASN A 56 -0.36 -4.86 11.13
CA ASN A 56 0.15 -5.11 9.77
C ASN A 56 -0.92 -5.48 8.72
N LYS A 57 -2.21 -5.53 9.06
CA LYS A 57 -3.29 -5.69 8.08
C LYS A 57 -3.57 -4.35 7.44
N VAL A 58 -3.63 -4.34 6.12
CA VAL A 58 -3.93 -3.18 5.31
C VAL A 58 -5.31 -3.37 4.70
N LEU A 59 -6.21 -2.45 4.97
CA LEU A 59 -7.48 -2.33 4.26
C LEU A 59 -7.48 -0.98 3.55
N HIS A 60 -7.63 -1.00 2.24
CA HIS A 60 -7.68 0.20 1.43
C HIS A 60 -8.93 0.19 0.57
N ILE A 61 -9.70 1.27 0.59
CA ILE A 61 -10.86 1.48 -0.26
C ILE A 61 -10.57 2.69 -1.11
N VAL A 62 -10.80 2.59 -2.41
CA VAL A 62 -10.55 3.67 -3.36
C VAL A 62 -11.70 3.79 -4.35
N SER A 63 -12.16 5.02 -4.56
CA SER A 63 -13.02 5.36 -5.69
C SER A 63 -12.15 5.91 -6.82
N ILE A 64 -12.36 5.40 -8.03
CA ILE A 64 -11.59 5.77 -9.23
C ILE A 64 -12.58 6.28 -10.28
N GLN A 65 -12.26 7.43 -10.88
CA GLN A 65 -13.02 8.04 -11.97
C GLN A 65 -12.09 8.73 -12.95
N ASP A 66 -12.50 8.81 -14.21
CA ASP A 66 -11.82 9.60 -15.23
C ASP A 66 -12.75 10.71 -15.77
N ASP A 67 -12.27 11.49 -16.72
CA ASP A 67 -13.05 12.58 -17.31
C ASP A 67 -14.21 12.09 -18.22
N LYS A 68 -14.20 10.83 -18.65
CA LYS A 68 -15.24 10.23 -19.51
C LYS A 68 -16.34 9.55 -18.69
N ILE A 69 -16.02 9.12 -17.47
CA ILE A 69 -16.92 8.42 -16.56
C ILE A 69 -17.04 9.22 -15.26
N PRO A 70 -18.07 10.06 -15.13
CA PRO A 70 -18.27 10.89 -13.94
C PRO A 70 -18.73 10.09 -12.71
N ASN A 71 -19.12 8.82 -12.89
CA ASN A 71 -19.56 7.95 -11.79
C ASN A 71 -18.43 6.98 -11.43
N PRO A 72 -17.85 7.07 -10.21
CA PRO A 72 -16.67 6.29 -9.88
C PRO A 72 -16.97 4.79 -9.79
N ILE A 73 -15.96 3.99 -10.09
CA ILE A 73 -15.88 2.61 -9.64
C ILE A 73 -15.22 2.57 -8.26
N VAL A 74 -15.66 1.64 -7.40
CA VAL A 74 -15.10 1.50 -6.05
C VAL A 74 -14.40 0.16 -5.94
N LEU A 75 -13.13 0.21 -5.57
CA LEU A 75 -12.28 -0.95 -5.34
C LEU A 75 -11.92 -1.08 -3.86
N ARG A 76 -11.69 -2.33 -3.44
CA ARG A 76 -11.14 -2.66 -2.12
C ARG A 76 -9.89 -3.46 -2.30
N PHE A 77 -8.82 -3.05 -1.67
CA PHE A 77 -7.67 -3.89 -1.39
C PHE A 77 -7.69 -4.35 0.07
N GLN A 78 -7.46 -5.63 0.29
CA GLN A 78 -7.27 -6.20 1.62
C GLN A 78 -6.01 -7.07 1.62
N GLY A 79 -5.09 -6.82 2.55
CA GLY A 79 -3.85 -7.54 2.60
C GLY A 79 -3.06 -7.32 3.87
N ASN A 80 -1.77 -7.60 3.79
CA ASN A 80 -0.82 -7.35 4.85
C ASN A 80 0.34 -6.52 4.32
N ALA A 81 0.80 -5.59 5.16
CA ALA A 81 2.12 -5.00 5.00
C ALA A 81 3.16 -6.07 5.30
N GLY A 82 4.06 -6.27 4.34
CA GLY A 82 5.19 -7.17 4.46
C GLY A 82 6.38 -6.48 5.12
N TYR A 83 7.58 -6.93 4.76
CA TYR A 83 8.82 -6.32 5.22
C TYR A 83 8.92 -4.86 4.79
N SER A 84 9.42 -4.01 5.68
CA SER A 84 9.65 -2.59 5.44
C SER A 84 11.03 -2.19 5.96
N THR A 85 11.73 -1.40 5.17
CA THR A 85 12.96 -0.71 5.53
C THR A 85 12.77 0.81 5.38
N SER A 86 13.82 1.57 5.70
CA SER A 86 13.84 3.02 5.43
C SER A 86 13.76 3.38 3.93
N PHE A 87 14.00 2.42 3.02
CA PHE A 87 14.08 2.67 1.58
C PHE A 87 13.04 1.93 0.75
N ASN A 88 12.38 0.92 1.32
CA ASN A 88 11.38 0.16 0.59
C ASN A 88 10.35 -0.47 1.52
N PHE A 89 9.19 -0.78 0.96
CA PHE A 89 8.18 -1.58 1.63
C PHE A 89 7.38 -2.38 0.60
N ALA A 90 6.85 -3.52 1.06
CA ALA A 90 5.98 -4.38 0.26
C ALA A 90 4.62 -4.53 0.92
N ILE A 91 3.57 -4.59 0.12
CA ILE A 91 2.20 -4.88 0.55
C ILE A 91 1.66 -5.98 -0.36
N ALA A 92 1.07 -7.03 0.21
CA ALA A 92 0.51 -8.13 -0.55
C ALA A 92 -0.89 -8.48 -0.04
N GLY A 93 -1.81 -8.78 -0.95
CA GLY A 93 -3.19 -9.06 -0.62
C GLY A 93 -4.04 -9.36 -1.84
N THR A 94 -5.32 -9.08 -1.73
CA THR A 94 -6.30 -9.22 -2.81
C THR A 94 -6.98 -7.89 -3.10
N ILE A 95 -7.43 -7.72 -4.34
CA ILE A 95 -8.25 -6.60 -4.78
C ILE A 95 -9.61 -7.08 -5.27
N ASP A 96 -10.65 -6.33 -4.93
CA ASP A 96 -12.04 -6.60 -5.27
C ASP A 96 -12.69 -5.36 -5.85
N LEU A 97 -13.58 -5.57 -6.82
CA LEU A 97 -14.57 -4.59 -7.21
C LEU A 97 -15.72 -4.58 -6.19
N LEU A 98 -15.95 -3.46 -5.51
CA LEU A 98 -17.07 -3.31 -4.59
C LEU A 98 -18.32 -2.73 -5.24
N SER A 99 -18.15 -1.78 -6.16
CA SER A 99 -19.28 -1.09 -6.76
C SER A 99 -18.93 -0.50 -8.13
N VAL A 100 -19.92 -0.56 -9.03
CA VAL A 100 -19.94 0.14 -10.30
C VAL A 100 -21.36 0.66 -10.48
N GLN A 101 -21.52 1.98 -10.63
CA GLN A 101 -22.86 2.55 -10.79
C GLN A 101 -23.43 2.35 -12.19
N LYS A 102 -22.60 2.48 -13.23
CA LYS A 102 -23.02 2.38 -14.64
C LYS A 102 -22.07 1.49 -15.43
N ILE A 103 -22.42 0.21 -15.50
CA ILE A 103 -21.60 -0.83 -16.16
C ILE A 103 -21.36 -0.51 -17.63
N ASN A 104 -22.37 -0.04 -18.37
CA ASN A 104 -22.23 0.24 -19.81
C ASN A 104 -21.21 1.35 -20.11
N GLU A 105 -21.10 2.36 -19.25
CA GLU A 105 -20.10 3.43 -19.42
C GLU A 105 -18.70 2.86 -19.11
N ALA A 106 -18.56 2.17 -17.98
CA ALA A 106 -17.29 1.56 -17.56
C ALA A 106 -16.77 0.46 -18.50
N MET A 107 -17.66 -0.29 -19.14
CA MET A 107 -17.29 -1.38 -20.06
C MET A 107 -16.69 -0.87 -21.37
N ASN A 108 -17.11 0.32 -21.81
CA ASN A 108 -16.60 0.93 -23.03
C ASN A 108 -15.35 1.79 -22.80
N ASP A 109 -14.92 1.93 -21.55
CA ASP A 109 -13.72 2.67 -21.22
C ASP A 109 -12.50 1.76 -21.13
N ASN A 110 -11.47 2.08 -21.90
CA ASN A 110 -10.26 1.26 -22.00
C ASN A 110 -9.42 1.26 -20.70
N LEU A 111 -9.60 2.27 -19.85
CA LEU A 111 -8.86 2.44 -18.62
C LEU A 111 -9.54 1.70 -17.45
N LEU A 112 -10.86 1.82 -17.34
CA LEU A 112 -11.62 1.29 -16.21
C LEU A 112 -12.18 -0.12 -16.44
N SER A 113 -12.41 -0.52 -17.69
CA SER A 113 -12.94 -1.86 -18.02
C SER A 113 -12.13 -3.02 -17.43
N PRO A 114 -10.78 -2.98 -17.29
CA PRO A 114 -10.03 -4.07 -16.68
C PRO A 114 -10.39 -4.33 -15.21
N TYR A 115 -10.88 -3.31 -14.50
CA TYR A 115 -11.24 -3.43 -13.09
C TYR A 115 -12.61 -4.08 -12.86
N LEU A 116 -13.44 -4.21 -13.90
CA LEU A 116 -14.81 -4.72 -13.79
C LEU A 116 -14.90 -6.21 -13.42
N LEU A 117 -13.82 -6.95 -13.58
CA LEU A 117 -13.77 -8.39 -13.34
C LEU A 117 -12.98 -8.75 -12.06
N LEU A 118 -12.49 -7.76 -11.32
CA LEU A 118 -11.70 -7.99 -10.11
C LEU A 118 -12.53 -8.71 -9.05
N ASN A 119 -12.11 -9.91 -8.67
CA ASN A 119 -12.76 -10.71 -7.65
C ASN A 119 -11.74 -11.53 -6.87
N ASN A 120 -11.33 -11.00 -5.72
CA ASN A 120 -10.27 -11.53 -4.87
C ASN A 120 -8.97 -11.77 -5.62
N ASP A 121 -8.67 -10.91 -6.59
CA ASP A 121 -7.49 -11.08 -7.44
C ASP A 121 -6.23 -10.72 -6.66
N PRO A 122 -5.18 -11.55 -6.71
CA PRO A 122 -3.97 -11.31 -5.94
C PRO A 122 -3.23 -10.08 -6.46
N LEU A 123 -2.84 -9.20 -5.55
CA LEU A 123 -2.06 -8.01 -5.84
C LEU A 123 -0.90 -7.89 -4.86
N THR A 124 0.31 -7.73 -5.40
CA THR A 124 1.52 -7.41 -4.63
C THR A 124 2.08 -6.10 -5.13
N LEU A 125 2.26 -5.15 -4.23
CA LEU A 125 2.84 -3.83 -4.48
C LEU A 125 4.18 -3.74 -3.77
N ASN A 126 5.23 -3.56 -4.56
CA ASN A 126 6.57 -3.26 -4.08
C ASN A 126 6.85 -1.79 -4.36
N ILE A 127 7.28 -1.06 -3.32
CA ILE A 127 7.45 0.39 -3.39
C ILE A 127 8.83 0.77 -2.84
N ASP A 128 9.58 1.52 -3.64
CA ASP A 128 10.82 2.17 -3.23
C ASP A 128 10.54 3.61 -2.77
N ILE A 129 11.16 4.02 -1.67
CA ILE A 129 11.16 5.39 -1.15
C ILE A 129 12.40 6.08 -1.71
N LEU A 130 12.21 6.98 -2.66
CA LEU A 130 13.31 7.70 -3.33
C LEU A 130 13.79 8.91 -2.51
N SER A 131 12.85 9.60 -1.87
CA SER A 131 13.13 10.75 -1.02
C SER A 131 11.96 10.95 -0.05
N ALA A 132 12.23 11.36 1.18
CA ALA A 132 11.19 11.68 2.14
C ALA A 132 11.66 12.81 3.08
N ASN A 133 10.73 13.68 3.42
CA ASN A 133 10.87 14.68 4.48
C ASN A 133 9.52 14.84 5.21
N GLU A 134 9.41 15.83 6.08
CA GLU A 134 8.20 16.06 6.89
C GLU A 134 6.98 16.52 6.06
N ALA A 135 7.19 17.09 4.87
CA ALA A 135 6.15 17.66 4.02
C ALA A 135 5.72 16.70 2.90
N PHE A 136 6.65 15.93 2.34
CA PHE A 136 6.38 15.03 1.23
C PHE A 136 7.31 13.81 1.20
N ALA A 137 6.86 12.77 0.48
CA ALA A 137 7.65 11.64 0.06
C ALA A 137 7.54 11.44 -1.45
N ILE A 138 8.64 11.05 -2.09
CA ILE A 138 8.67 10.59 -3.48
C ILE A 138 8.88 9.10 -3.43
N ILE A 139 7.92 8.36 -3.99
CA ILE A 139 7.95 6.90 -4.03
C ILE A 139 7.95 6.40 -5.48
N ARG A 140 8.43 5.19 -5.70
CA ARG A 140 8.35 4.51 -7.00
C ARG A 140 7.76 3.13 -6.82
N SER A 141 6.73 2.81 -7.60
CA SER A 141 6.23 1.44 -7.71
C SER A 141 7.22 0.60 -8.52
N CYS A 142 7.76 -0.46 -7.92
CA CYS A 142 8.65 -1.38 -8.63
C CYS A 142 7.89 -2.21 -9.68
N ASN A 143 6.58 -2.42 -9.48
CA ASN A 143 5.72 -3.17 -10.41
C ASN A 143 5.51 -2.43 -11.74
N THR A 144 5.36 -1.11 -11.69
CA THR A 144 5.00 -0.30 -12.87
C THR A 144 6.10 0.67 -13.30
N GLY A 145 7.14 0.86 -12.47
CA GLY A 145 8.16 1.89 -12.65
C GLY A 145 7.67 3.32 -12.40
N ARG A 146 6.38 3.52 -12.10
CA ARG A 146 5.77 4.84 -11.92
C ARG A 146 6.26 5.49 -10.64
N THR A 147 6.57 6.78 -10.73
CA THR A 147 7.00 7.61 -9.58
C THR A 147 5.83 8.49 -9.14
N GLN A 148 5.59 8.57 -7.84
CA GLN A 148 4.49 9.33 -7.23
C GLN A 148 5.03 10.28 -6.17
N LEU A 149 4.45 11.48 -6.10
CA LEU A 149 4.69 12.43 -5.02
C LEU A 149 3.53 12.35 -4.03
N LEU A 150 3.84 11.95 -2.80
CA LEU A 150 2.91 11.95 -1.67
C LEU A 150 3.17 13.22 -0.86
N ALA A 151 2.22 14.15 -0.87
CA ALA A 151 2.31 15.36 -0.06
C ALA A 151 1.34 15.29 1.12
N LYS A 152 1.80 15.71 2.31
CA LYS A 152 0.94 15.85 3.47
C LYS A 152 0.00 17.04 3.25
N ARG A 153 -1.30 16.82 3.46
CA ARG A 153 -2.33 17.86 3.40
C ARG A 153 -2.72 18.32 4.80
#